data_AF-A0AAD5SEC7-F1
#
_entry.id   AF-A0AAD5SEC7-F1
#
_cell.length_a   1.000
_cell.length_b   1.000
_cell.length_c   1.000
_cell.angle_alpha   90.00
_cell.angle_beta   90.00
_cell.angle_gamma   90.00
#
_symmetry.space_group_name_H-M   'P 1'
#
loop_
_entity.id
_entity.type
_entity.pdbx_description
1 polymer ?
#
loop_
_entity_poly.entity_id
_entity_poly.type
_entity_poly.pdbx_seq_one_letter_code
_entity_poly.pdbx_strand_id
1 'polypeptide(L)'
;FYIHSCEKMRYKAHYRPSSLLCPQNFTWVPADPVLPILDKRPVEALSIAINKSEGELSSNEEDDPSSSTFYSPPDPASVADEEVGDLMNFSDGMIIPFKVSDAFEESKEDVKEFYAMLGPELIKRMVIVA
;
A
#
# COMPACT_ATOMS: atom_id res chain seq x y z
N PHE A 1 11.73 -4.69 -10.97
CA PHE A 1 12.17 -6.03 -11.43
C PHE A 1 13.57 -6.30 -10.89
N TYR A 2 13.84 -7.50 -10.34
CA TYR A 2 15.14 -7.88 -9.78
C TYR A 2 15.98 -8.65 -10.80
N ILE A 3 17.22 -8.24 -11.02
CA ILE A 3 18.14 -8.89 -11.97
C ILE A 3 19.28 -9.54 -11.18
N HIS A 4 19.21 -10.85 -11.01
CA HIS A 4 20.13 -11.60 -10.16
C HIS A 4 21.60 -11.58 -10.63
N SER A 5 21.85 -11.42 -11.94
CA SER A 5 23.20 -11.26 -12.50
C SER A 5 23.81 -9.86 -12.28
N CYS A 6 23.01 -8.87 -11.88
CA CYS A 6 23.49 -7.50 -11.66
C CYS A 6 24.04 -7.34 -10.24
N GLU A 7 25.35 -7.09 -10.13
CA GLU A 7 26.04 -6.90 -8.84
C GLU A 7 25.39 -5.80 -7.98
N LYS A 8 24.96 -4.70 -8.60
CA LYS A 8 24.28 -3.60 -7.88
C LYS A 8 22.96 -4.05 -7.24
N MET A 9 22.22 -4.94 -7.91
CA MET A 9 20.96 -5.45 -7.37
C MET A 9 21.21 -6.49 -6.28
N ARG A 10 22.21 -7.36 -6.45
CA ARG A 10 22.62 -8.34 -5.42
C ARG A 10 23.11 -7.64 -4.16
N TYR A 11 23.99 -6.64 -4.30
CA TYR A 11 24.42 -5.78 -3.20
C TYR A 11 23.22 -5.16 -2.45
N LYS A 12 22.24 -4.59 -3.17
CA LYS A 12 21.03 -4.02 -2.56
C LYS A 12 20.16 -5.06 -1.87
N ALA A 13 20.07 -6.29 -2.40
CA ALA A 13 19.28 -7.35 -1.79
C ALA A 13 19.87 -7.87 -0.48
N HIS A 14 21.17 -7.72 -0.23
CA HIS A 14 21.78 -8.07 1.05
C HIS A 14 21.58 -7.02 2.16
N TYR A 15 21.12 -5.82 1.82
CA TYR A 15 20.90 -4.76 2.80
C TYR A 15 19.53 -4.94 3.48
N ARG A 16 19.52 -5.13 4.80
CA ARG A 16 18.28 -5.42 5.54
C ARG A 16 17.54 -4.17 5.99
N PRO A 17 16.20 -4.18 6.00
CA PRO A 17 15.32 -5.21 5.43
C PRO A 17 15.20 -5.09 3.90
N SER A 18 15.21 -6.23 3.21
CA SER A 18 15.07 -6.30 1.75
C SER A 18 14.01 -7.32 1.34
N SER A 19 13.16 -6.91 0.40
CA SER A 19 12.15 -7.76 -0.20
C SER A 19 12.24 -7.67 -1.73
N LEU A 20 11.94 -8.76 -2.41
CA LEU A 20 11.93 -8.88 -3.86
C LEU A 20 10.49 -9.10 -4.35
N LEU A 21 10.14 -8.47 -5.48
CA LEU A 21 8.84 -8.67 -6.11
C LEU A 21 8.90 -9.92 -7.02
N CYS A 22 8.00 -10.88 -6.79
CA CYS A 22 7.81 -12.02 -7.68
C CYS A 22 7.18 -11.55 -9.01
N PRO A 23 7.79 -11.80 -10.17
CA PRO A 23 7.25 -11.35 -11.45
C PRO A 23 5.98 -12.11 -11.88
N GLN A 24 5.75 -13.31 -11.35
CA GLN A 24 4.61 -14.17 -11.72
C GLN A 24 3.36 -13.86 -10.89
N ASN A 25 3.53 -13.71 -9.58
CA ASN A 25 2.43 -13.58 -8.63
C ASN A 25 2.28 -12.16 -8.10
N PHE A 26 3.19 -11.25 -8.47
CA PHE A 26 3.24 -9.86 -7.98
C PHE A 26 3.25 -9.71 -6.46
N THR A 27 3.68 -10.75 -5.75
CA THR A 27 3.81 -10.78 -4.29
C THR A 27 5.23 -10.36 -3.90
N TRP A 28 5.34 -9.55 -2.84
CA TRP A 28 6.61 -9.24 -2.21
C TRP A 28 7.05 -10.37 -1.30
N VAL A 29 8.30 -10.81 -1.47
CA VAL A 29 8.89 -11.89 -0.68
C VAL A 29 10.20 -11.44 -0.04
N PRO A 30 10.54 -11.89 1.18
CA PRO A 30 11.82 -11.56 1.81
C PRO A 30 13.00 -12.03 0.96
N ALA A 31 14.05 -11.22 0.84
CA ALA A 31 15.20 -11.56 -0.02
C ALA A 31 16.01 -12.73 0.54
N ASP A 32 16.18 -12.82 1.86
CA ASP A 32 17.03 -13.81 2.55
C ASP A 32 16.77 -15.28 2.12
N PRO A 33 15.54 -15.81 2.18
CA PRO A 33 15.26 -17.18 1.75
C PRO A 33 15.32 -17.37 0.23
N VAL A 34 15.19 -16.29 -0.53
CA VAL A 34 15.00 -16.33 -1.99
C VAL A 34 16.32 -16.24 -2.75
N LEU A 35 17.32 -15.53 -2.22
CA LEU A 35 18.66 -15.44 -2.81
C LEU A 35 19.31 -16.81 -3.13
N PRO A 36 19.33 -17.82 -2.22
CA PRO A 36 19.91 -19.12 -2.54
C PRO A 36 19.07 -19.93 -3.55
N ILE A 37 17.79 -19.60 -3.71
CA ILE A 37 16.91 -20.20 -4.72
C ILE A 37 17.25 -19.62 -6.10
N LEU A 38 17.45 -18.30 -6.18
CA LEU A 38 17.86 -17.59 -7.39
C LEU A 38 19.22 -18.05 -7.94
N ASP A 39 20.17 -18.38 -7.06
CA ASP A 39 21.48 -18.93 -7.45
C ASP A 39 21.34 -20.26 -8.21
N LYS A 40 20.32 -21.07 -7.84
CA LYS A 40 20.08 -22.41 -8.41
C LYS A 40 19.11 -22.38 -9.59
N ARG A 41 18.12 -21.50 -9.55
CA ARG A 41 16.98 -21.44 -10.48
C ARG A 41 16.57 -20.00 -10.74
N PRO A 42 17.14 -19.35 -11.76
CA PRO A 42 16.89 -17.92 -12.03
C PRO A 42 15.49 -17.61 -12.61
N VAL A 43 14.71 -18.62 -12.99
CA VAL A 43 13.43 -18.47 -13.72
C VAL A 43 12.21 -19.00 -12.95
N GLU A 44 12.37 -19.47 -11.71
CA GLU A 44 11.25 -20.03 -10.94
C GLU A 44 10.45 -18.92 -10.22
N ALA A 45 9.14 -19.16 -10.05
CA ALA A 45 8.27 -18.24 -9.32
C ALA A 45 8.68 -18.19 -7.83
N LEU A 46 9.22 -17.04 -7.40
CA LEU A 46 9.81 -16.86 -6.08
C LEU A 46 8.82 -17.14 -4.94
N SER A 47 7.56 -16.74 -5.10
CA SER A 47 6.49 -16.97 -4.12
C SER A 47 6.18 -18.46 -3.92
N ILE A 48 6.17 -19.26 -5.00
CA ILE A 48 5.91 -20.71 -4.93
C ILE A 48 7.10 -21.44 -4.31
N ALA A 49 8.32 -20.98 -4.61
CA ALA A 49 9.54 -21.62 -4.12
C ALA A 49 9.68 -21.52 -2.59
N ILE A 50 9.26 -20.39 -1.99
CA ILE A 50 9.23 -20.21 -0.53
C ILE A 50 8.20 -21.15 0.10
N ASN A 51 6.97 -21.16 -0.43
CA ASN A 51 5.91 -22.03 0.07
C ASN A 51 6.28 -23.53 -0.02
N LYS A 52 7.15 -23.89 -0.99
CA LYS A 52 7.64 -25.28 -1.17
C LYS A 52 8.75 -25.64 -0.17
N SER A 53 9.52 -24.68 0.33
CA SER A 53 10.51 -24.93 1.39
C SER A 53 9.91 -25.00 2.79
N GLU A 54 8.71 -24.45 2.99
CA GLU A 54 8.03 -24.37 4.30
C GLU A 54 7.04 -25.54 4.54
N GLY A 55 7.05 -26.55 3.68
CA GLY A 55 6.15 -27.71 3.69
C GLY A 55 6.47 -28.82 4.72
N GLU A 56 6.99 -28.48 5.90
CA GLU A 56 6.71 -29.25 7.13
C GLU A 56 6.37 -28.26 8.26
N LEU A 57 5.08 -28.28 8.65
CA LEU A 57 4.44 -27.68 9.84
C LEU A 57 4.21 -26.15 9.87
N SER A 58 3.04 -25.73 9.38
CA SER A 58 1.84 -25.49 10.21
C SER A 58 1.03 -24.33 9.64
N SER A 59 -0.07 -24.67 8.99
CA SER A 59 -1.15 -23.75 8.62
C SER A 59 -1.77 -23.14 9.87
N ASN A 60 -1.49 -21.86 10.12
CA ASN A 60 -2.43 -21.00 10.81
C ASN A 60 -2.81 -19.91 9.81
N GLU A 61 -4.07 -19.95 9.39
CA GLU A 61 -4.73 -18.85 8.70
C GLU A 61 -4.80 -17.69 9.69
N GLU A 62 -3.99 -16.66 9.45
CA GLU A 62 -4.16 -15.34 10.07
C GLU A 62 -4.37 -14.33 8.95
N ASP A 63 -5.42 -13.52 9.13
CA ASP A 63 -5.97 -12.52 8.21
C ASP A 63 -4.89 -11.70 7.47
N ASP A 64 -4.75 -11.98 6.17
CA ASP A 64 -3.98 -11.14 5.24
C ASP A 64 -4.85 -9.96 4.76
N PRO A 65 -4.49 -8.70 5.05
CA PRO A 65 -5.25 -7.53 4.59
C PRO A 65 -4.99 -7.22 3.10
N SER A 66 -4.23 -8.04 2.37
CA SER A 66 -3.94 -7.86 0.95
C SER A 66 -4.91 -8.61 0.04
N SER A 67 -6.21 -8.47 0.27
CA SER A 67 -7.15 -8.60 -0.85
C SER A 67 -6.93 -7.41 -1.77
N SER A 68 -6.15 -7.64 -2.84
CA SER A 68 -6.12 -6.77 -4.00
C SER A 68 -7.48 -6.80 -4.70
N THR A 69 -8.51 -6.28 -4.04
CA THR A 69 -9.55 -5.57 -4.77
C THR A 69 -8.80 -4.46 -5.48
N PHE A 70 -8.73 -4.53 -6.81
CA PHE A 70 -8.19 -3.45 -7.62
C PHE A 70 -8.78 -2.15 -7.06
N TYR A 71 -7.95 -1.33 -6.40
CA TYR A 71 -8.41 -0.07 -5.84
C TYR A 71 -8.78 0.78 -7.04
N SER A 72 -10.07 0.78 -7.39
CA SER A 72 -10.63 1.70 -8.36
C SER A 72 -10.86 2.98 -7.58
N PRO A 73 -10.07 4.03 -7.81
CA PRO A 73 -10.30 5.30 -7.15
C PRO A 73 -11.76 5.71 -7.41
N PRO A 74 -12.53 6.11 -6.38
CA PRO A 74 -13.87 6.63 -6.61
C PRO A 74 -13.76 7.87 -7.50
N ASP A 75 -14.71 8.03 -8.43
CA ASP A 75 -14.79 9.27 -9.21
C ASP A 75 -14.99 10.44 -8.23
N PRO A 76 -14.15 11.50 -8.26
CA PRO A 76 -14.30 12.64 -7.36
C PRO A 76 -15.71 13.27 -7.40
N ALA A 77 -16.41 13.18 -8.54
CA ALA A 77 -17.78 13.67 -8.67
C ALA A 77 -18.82 12.80 -7.93
N SER A 78 -18.47 11.56 -7.57
CA SER A 78 -19.33 10.60 -6.87
C SER A 78 -19.20 10.63 -5.35
N VAL A 79 -18.20 11.34 -4.81
CA VAL A 79 -17.97 11.44 -3.37
C VAL A 79 -19.02 12.37 -2.75
N ALA A 80 -19.74 11.88 -1.73
CA ALA A 80 -20.78 12.65 -1.06
C ALA A 80 -20.19 13.75 -0.17
N ASP A 81 -20.81 14.93 -0.17
CA ASP A 81 -20.39 16.08 0.65
C ASP A 81 -20.36 15.75 2.15
N GLU A 82 -21.19 14.81 2.61
CA GLU A 82 -21.20 14.34 3.99
C GLU A 82 -19.90 13.60 4.36
N GLU A 83 -19.37 12.76 3.48
CA GLU A 83 -18.13 12.00 3.73
C GLU A 83 -16.91 12.95 3.83
N VAL A 84 -16.92 14.01 3.01
CA VAL A 84 -15.90 15.06 3.01
C VAL A 84 -16.05 15.94 4.25
N GLY A 85 -17.28 16.27 4.63
CA GLY A 85 -17.60 17.12 5.77
C GLY A 85 -17.20 16.53 7.12
N ASP A 86 -17.16 15.20 7.24
CA ASP A 86 -16.74 14.50 8.45
C ASP A 86 -15.21 14.36 8.57
N LEU A 87 -14.44 14.78 7.57
CA LEU A 87 -12.98 14.82 7.65
C LEU A 87 -12.52 15.85 8.68
N MET A 88 -11.33 15.63 9.24
CA MET A 88 -10.76 16.56 10.22
C MET A 88 -10.03 17.69 9.51
N ASN A 89 -10.32 18.93 9.91
CA ASN A 89 -9.62 20.14 9.48
C ASN A 89 -8.92 20.80 10.67
N PHE A 90 -7.76 21.40 10.42
CA PHE A 90 -7.06 22.24 11.37
C PHE A 90 -7.32 23.71 11.05
N SER A 91 -8.13 24.38 11.86
CA SER A 91 -8.41 25.82 11.75
C SER A 91 -8.34 26.49 13.12
N ASP A 92 -7.80 27.72 13.16
CA ASP A 92 -7.68 28.54 14.38
C ASP A 92 -7.05 27.81 15.59
N GLY A 93 -6.09 26.92 15.33
CA GLY A 93 -5.40 26.17 16.38
C GLY A 93 -6.19 24.99 16.95
N MET A 94 -7.33 24.64 16.37
CA MET A 94 -8.17 23.51 16.78
C MET A 94 -8.38 22.51 15.64
N ILE A 95 -8.57 21.24 15.99
CA ILE A 95 -9.00 20.21 15.05
C ILE A 95 -10.52 20.12 15.12
N ILE A 96 -11.19 20.48 14.04
CA ILE A 96 -12.65 20.48 13.92
C ILE A 96 -13.08 19.67 12.69
N PRO A 97 -14.32 19.16 12.64
CA PRO A 97 -14.85 18.58 11.40
C PRO A 97 -14.88 19.62 10.28
N PHE A 98 -14.54 19.21 9.06
CA PHE A 98 -14.35 20.10 7.92
C PHE A 98 -15.63 20.86 7.55
N LYS A 99 -16.81 20.25 7.72
CA LYS A 99 -18.11 20.94 7.53
C LYS A 99 -18.36 22.13 8.46
N VAL A 100 -17.62 22.22 9.57
CA VAL A 100 -17.74 23.31 10.55
C VAL A 100 -16.82 24.48 10.15
N SER A 101 -15.89 24.27 9.24
CA SER A 101 -15.00 25.31 8.71
C SER A 101 -15.75 26.23 7.75
N ASP A 102 -15.53 27.54 7.86
CA ASP A 102 -16.04 28.53 6.90
C ASP A 102 -15.49 28.30 5.48
N ALA A 103 -14.35 27.62 5.37
CA ALA A 103 -13.70 27.27 4.10
C ALA A 103 -14.34 26.07 3.39
N PHE A 104 -15.35 25.41 3.99
CA PHE A 104 -15.94 24.18 3.45
C PHE A 104 -16.45 24.35 2.01
N GLU A 105 -17.21 25.41 1.74
CA GLU A 105 -17.84 25.61 0.44
C GLU A 105 -16.85 25.97 -0.66
N GLU A 106 -15.70 26.56 -0.31
CA GLU A 106 -14.64 26.95 -1.25
C GLU A 106 -13.70 25.80 -1.58
N SER A 107 -13.43 24.92 -0.60
CA SER A 107 -12.39 23.88 -0.72
C SER A 107 -12.93 22.45 -0.78
N LYS A 108 -14.26 22.24 -0.75
CA LYS A 108 -14.84 20.89 -0.82
C LYS A 108 -14.50 20.16 -2.11
N GLU A 109 -14.41 20.83 -3.26
CA GLU A 109 -14.05 20.20 -4.53
C GLU A 109 -12.61 19.66 -4.50
N ASP A 110 -11.67 20.45 -3.98
CA ASP A 110 -10.27 20.04 -3.84
C ASP A 110 -10.14 18.85 -2.88
N VAL A 111 -10.88 18.89 -1.75
CA VAL A 111 -10.86 17.79 -0.78
C VAL A 111 -11.50 16.51 -1.35
N LYS A 112 -12.50 16.61 -2.23
CA LYS A 112 -13.02 15.44 -2.97
C LYS A 112 -11.98 14.81 -3.88
N GLU A 113 -11.14 15.63 -4.52
CA GLU A 113 -10.02 15.13 -5.32
C GLU A 113 -9.01 14.37 -4.43
N PHE A 114 -8.65 14.94 -3.27
CA PHE A 114 -7.81 14.25 -2.29
C PHE A 114 -8.44 12.95 -1.79
N TYR A 115 -9.75 12.93 -1.56
CA TYR A 115 -10.50 11.73 -1.17
C TYR A 115 -10.40 10.63 -2.23
N ALA A 116 -10.56 10.99 -3.51
CA ALA A 116 -10.39 10.05 -4.61
C ALA A 116 -8.96 9.49 -4.69
N MET A 117 -7.94 10.33 -4.47
CA MET A 117 -6.53 9.91 -4.54
C MET A 117 -6.10 9.02 -3.37
N LEU A 118 -6.44 9.42 -2.14
CA LEU A 118 -5.98 8.76 -0.91
C LEU A 118 -6.87 7.58 -0.52
N GLY A 119 -8.14 7.69 -0.83
CA GLY A 119 -9.15 6.73 -0.44
C GLY A 119 -9.70 6.86 0.97
N PRO A 120 -10.82 6.18 1.25
CA PRO A 120 -11.57 6.35 2.49
C PRO A 120 -10.79 5.92 3.73
N GLU A 121 -9.91 4.92 3.62
CA GLU A 121 -9.16 4.39 4.76
C GLU A 121 -8.04 5.33 5.24
N LEU A 122 -7.36 5.97 4.29
CA LEU A 122 -6.23 6.83 4.58
C LEU A 122 -6.69 8.24 4.93
N ILE A 123 -7.62 8.81 4.15
CA ILE A 123 -8.03 10.20 4.33
C ILE A 123 -8.74 10.44 5.66
N LYS A 124 -9.49 9.47 6.18
CA LYS A 124 -10.13 9.55 7.50
C LYS A 124 -9.14 9.64 8.68
N ARG A 125 -7.87 9.31 8.45
CA ARG A 125 -6.79 9.39 9.45
C ARG A 125 -5.93 10.65 9.29
N MET A 126 -6.19 11.46 8.27
CA MET A 126 -5.46 12.68 7.98
C MET A 126 -6.19 13.89 8.55
N VAL A 127 -5.43 14.97 8.77
CA VAL A 127 -5.97 16.28 9.11
C VAL A 127 -5.68 17.20 7.92
N ILE A 128 -6.74 17.77 7.36
CA ILE A 128 -6.67 18.77 6.31
C ILE A 128 -6.17 20.07 6.94
N VAL A 129 -5.26 20.76 6.26
CA VAL A 129 -4.78 22.07 6.67
C VAL A 129 -5.16 23.02 5.55
N ALA A 130 -6.23 23.78 5.77
CA ALA A 130 -6.74 24.80 4.86
C ALA A 130 -6.34 26.20 5.35
#